data_AF-A0A1G9X803-F1
#
_entry.id   AF-A0A1G9X803-F1
#
_cell.length_a   1.000
_cell.length_b   1.000
_cell.length_c   1.000
_cell.angle_alpha   90.00
_cell.angle_beta   90.00
_cell.angle_gamma   90.00
#
_symmetry.space_group_name_H-M   'P 1'
#
loop_
_entity.id
_entity.type
_entity.pdbx_description
1 polymer ?
#
loop_
_entity_poly.entity_id
_entity_poly.type
_entity_poly.pdbx_seq_one_letter_code
_entity_poly.pdbx_strand_id
1 'polypeptide(L)'
;MPGVTRPNARRNALITVLLLVIVVGGGTAAVLLLARGADRTGPTTTAAPPPEKTTPPPVTTKPLPPARNPGWQVIVNHDSGLVYEVPGSWTLGGTRMARPGGVLSLSGLAAARPFQCDGAEFVRGEVGSGRMVRRDDPAVVAAAVAEGAAKSNYPSPTVELSPPTPVAVDGLAGATVVADVSSSAPSPCHASKARITVLALTVPNGTVAVKVEVPEDGKDAQFSPSAEDVRKILDTVRQLS
;
A
#
# COMPACT_ATOMS: atom_id res chain seq x y z
N MET A 1 21.50 -25.25 -48.29
CA MET A 1 20.03 -25.44 -48.28
C MET A 1 19.46 -24.70 -47.07
N PRO A 2 18.79 -23.55 -47.24
CA PRO A 2 18.14 -22.85 -46.14
C PRO A 2 16.71 -23.34 -45.92
N GLY A 3 16.39 -23.72 -44.68
CA GLY A 3 15.06 -24.17 -44.25
C GLY A 3 14.14 -22.98 -43.97
N VAL A 4 13.01 -22.95 -44.66
CA VAL A 4 11.91 -21.99 -44.45
C VAL A 4 11.01 -22.50 -43.32
N THR A 5 11.00 -21.81 -42.17
CA THR A 5 10.03 -22.04 -41.10
C THR A 5 8.69 -21.37 -41.45
N ARG A 6 7.62 -22.18 -41.58
CA ARG A 6 6.25 -21.68 -41.80
C ARG A 6 5.67 -21.11 -40.50
N PRO A 7 5.07 -19.90 -40.52
CA PRO A 7 4.38 -19.35 -39.35
C PRO A 7 3.05 -20.06 -39.07
N ASN A 8 2.81 -20.38 -37.79
CA ASN A 8 1.62 -21.06 -37.27
C ASN A 8 0.39 -20.14 -37.31
N ALA A 9 -0.41 -20.21 -38.37
CA ALA A 9 -1.63 -19.44 -38.59
C ALA A 9 -2.75 -19.64 -37.54
N ARG A 10 -2.66 -20.67 -36.69
CA ARG A 10 -3.71 -20.97 -35.69
C ARG A 10 -3.69 -20.07 -34.46
N ARG A 11 -2.56 -19.42 -34.14
CA ARG A 11 -2.42 -18.63 -32.91
C ARG A 11 -2.95 -17.20 -33.04
N ASN A 12 -3.04 -16.69 -34.27
CA ASN A 12 -3.52 -15.32 -34.54
C ASN A 12 -5.05 -15.24 -34.72
N ALA A 13 -5.75 -16.36 -34.91
CA ALA A 13 -7.21 -16.38 -35.03
C ALA A 13 -7.93 -16.21 -33.67
N LEU A 14 -7.28 -16.54 -32.55
CA LEU A 14 -7.86 -16.46 -31.21
C LEU A 14 -7.87 -15.03 -30.64
N ILE A 15 -6.96 -14.16 -31.07
CA ILE A 15 -6.85 -12.78 -30.56
C ILE A 15 -7.94 -11.87 -31.15
N THR A 16 -8.39 -12.15 -32.38
CA THR A 16 -9.42 -11.32 -33.04
C THR A 16 -10.84 -11.57 -32.52
N VAL A 17 -11.13 -12.77 -31.99
CA VAL A 17 -12.47 -13.11 -31.48
C VAL A 17 -12.73 -12.47 -30.10
N LEU A 18 -11.71 -12.30 -29.26
CA LEU A 18 -11.88 -11.75 -27.91
C LEU A 18 -12.16 -10.23 -27.92
N LEU A 19 -11.63 -9.51 -28.90
CA LEU A 19 -11.87 -8.06 -29.08
C LEU A 19 -13.29 -7.74 -29.58
N LEU A 20 -13.97 -8.68 -30.25
CA LEU A 20 -15.34 -8.46 -30.76
C LEU A 20 -16.42 -8.63 -29.67
N VAL A 21 -16.14 -9.38 -28.60
CA VAL A 21 -17.12 -9.64 -27.52
C VAL A 21 -17.20 -8.46 -26.53
N ILE A 22 -16.13 -7.69 -26.38
CA ILE A 22 -16.09 -6.56 -25.43
C ILE A 22 -16.85 -5.32 -25.96
N VAL A 23 -17.07 -5.21 -27.27
CA VAL A 23 -17.75 -4.04 -27.87
C VAL A 23 -19.28 -4.18 -27.89
N VAL A 24 -19.86 -5.36 -27.62
CA VAL A 24 -21.31 -5.61 -27.75
C VAL A 24 -22.03 -5.80 -26.40
N GLY A 25 -21.32 -5.88 -25.27
CA GLY A 25 -21.88 -6.36 -24.00
C GLY A 25 -22.14 -5.34 -22.88
N GLY A 26 -22.07 -4.02 -23.11
CA GLY A 26 -22.01 -3.03 -22.03
C GLY A 26 -23.05 -1.91 -22.07
N GLY A 27 -24.17 -2.06 -22.78
CA GLY A 27 -25.12 -0.97 -22.96
C GLY A 27 -26.58 -1.41 -22.95
N THR A 28 -27.17 -1.61 -21.77
CA THR A 28 -28.62 -1.49 -21.53
C THR A 28 -28.94 -1.50 -20.03
N ALA A 29 -28.95 -0.33 -19.40
CA ALA A 29 -29.72 -0.10 -18.17
C ALA A 29 -30.11 1.38 -18.09
N ALA A 30 -30.85 1.85 -19.09
CA ALA A 30 -31.55 3.11 -19.02
C ALA A 30 -32.99 2.90 -19.51
N VAL A 31 -33.91 3.52 -18.78
CA VAL A 31 -35.31 3.78 -19.15
C VAL A 31 -36.27 2.60 -18.97
N LEU A 32 -36.71 2.39 -17.73
CA LEU A 32 -38.07 1.98 -17.43
C LEU A 32 -38.46 2.57 -16.07
N LEU A 33 -39.16 3.69 -16.09
CA LEU A 33 -40.20 4.11 -15.12
C LEU A 33 -40.81 5.44 -15.60
N LEU A 34 -41.54 5.36 -16.72
CA LEU A 34 -42.59 6.32 -17.04
C LEU A 34 -43.90 5.72 -16.57
N ALA A 35 -44.43 6.23 -15.46
CA ALA A 35 -45.83 6.06 -15.11
C ALA A 35 -46.35 7.28 -14.35
N ARG A 36 -47.17 8.05 -15.08
CA ARG A 36 -48.39 8.74 -14.62
C ARG A 36 -48.25 10.06 -13.87
N GLY A 37 -48.89 11.07 -14.44
CA GLY A 37 -49.73 11.99 -13.67
C GLY A 37 -49.64 13.43 -14.15
N ALA A 38 -50.67 13.87 -14.85
CA ALA A 38 -50.88 15.24 -15.29
C ALA A 38 -51.15 16.22 -14.14
N ASP A 39 -50.94 17.50 -14.46
CA ASP A 39 -51.51 18.71 -13.85
C ASP A 39 -51.18 19.06 -12.40
N ARG A 40 -50.29 20.07 -12.26
CA ARG A 40 -50.57 21.36 -11.59
C ARG A 40 -49.30 22.20 -11.49
N THR A 41 -49.26 23.32 -12.20
CA THR A 41 -48.35 24.44 -11.97
C THR A 41 -48.70 25.11 -10.64
N GLY A 42 -47.86 24.89 -9.63
CA GLY A 42 -47.85 25.65 -8.38
C GLY A 42 -46.40 26.04 -8.03
N PRO A 43 -46.16 27.23 -7.45
CA PRO A 43 -44.81 27.66 -7.10
C PRO A 43 -44.23 26.74 -6.02
N THR A 44 -43.19 25.99 -6.36
CA THR A 44 -42.47 25.16 -5.38
C THR A 44 -41.48 26.03 -4.64
N THR A 45 -41.81 26.36 -3.38
CA THR A 45 -40.87 26.90 -2.40
C THR A 45 -39.69 25.94 -2.25
N THR A 46 -38.49 26.40 -2.60
CA THR A 46 -37.24 25.67 -2.36
C THR A 46 -37.02 25.51 -0.86
N ALA A 47 -37.34 24.34 -0.32
CA ALA A 47 -36.97 23.97 1.04
C ALA A 47 -35.46 23.67 1.07
N ALA A 48 -34.76 24.29 2.02
CA ALA A 48 -33.34 24.06 2.25
C ALA A 48 -33.08 22.56 2.56
N PRO A 49 -31.94 21.99 2.10
CA PRO A 49 -31.60 20.61 2.41
C PRO A 49 -31.50 20.41 3.92
N PRO A 50 -32.01 19.29 4.47
CA PRO A 50 -31.89 18.99 5.88
C PRO A 50 -30.41 18.93 6.28
N PRO A 51 -30.06 19.42 7.48
CA PRO A 51 -28.68 19.41 7.95
C PRO A 51 -28.14 17.98 7.92
N GLU A 52 -27.01 17.81 7.24
CA GLU A 52 -26.27 16.57 7.15
C GLU A 52 -25.91 16.15 8.58
N LYS A 53 -26.47 15.01 9.03
CA LYS A 53 -26.13 14.43 10.33
C LYS A 53 -24.69 13.95 10.26
N THR A 54 -23.76 14.81 10.68
CA THR A 54 -22.37 14.45 10.92
C THR A 54 -22.34 13.50 12.11
N THR A 55 -22.40 12.20 11.86
CA THR A 55 -22.16 11.19 12.90
C THR A 55 -20.70 11.36 13.35
N PRO A 56 -20.44 11.70 14.62
CA PRO A 56 -19.08 11.79 15.12
C PRO A 56 -18.37 10.44 14.94
N PRO A 57 -17.07 10.42 14.58
CA PRO A 57 -16.33 9.17 14.54
C PRO A 57 -16.42 8.47 15.91
N PRO A 58 -16.53 7.14 15.94
CA PRO A 58 -16.65 6.39 17.18
C PRO A 58 -15.46 6.71 18.09
N VAL A 59 -15.76 7.29 19.25
CA VAL A 59 -14.77 7.59 20.30
C VAL A 59 -14.21 6.26 20.79
N THR A 60 -12.95 5.97 20.46
CA THR A 60 -12.28 4.77 20.96
C THR A 60 -12.00 4.96 22.45
N THR A 61 -12.60 4.13 23.30
CA THR A 61 -12.55 4.27 24.77
C THR A 61 -11.22 3.86 25.41
N LYS A 62 -10.31 3.23 24.65
CA LYS A 62 -8.98 2.85 25.14
C LYS A 62 -7.98 3.98 24.83
N PRO A 63 -7.26 4.52 25.83
CA PRO A 63 -6.21 5.50 25.59
C PRO A 63 -5.18 4.94 24.59
N LEU A 64 -4.77 5.75 23.62
CA LEU A 64 -3.64 5.38 22.76
C LEU A 64 -2.39 5.19 23.61
N PRO A 65 -1.52 4.21 23.27
CA PRO A 65 -0.21 4.11 23.88
C PRO A 65 0.55 5.45 23.72
N PRO A 66 1.32 5.88 24.74
CA PRO A 66 2.10 7.11 24.63
C PRO A 66 3.16 6.99 23.53
N ALA A 67 3.43 8.09 22.83
CA ALA A 67 4.55 8.19 21.91
C ALA A 67 5.87 8.15 22.69
N ARG A 68 6.86 7.40 22.20
CA ARG A 68 8.22 7.36 22.75
C ARG A 68 9.08 8.51 22.23
N ASN A 69 8.78 9.01 21.04
CA ASN A 69 9.52 10.10 20.40
C ASN A 69 8.73 11.43 20.45
N PRO A 70 9.30 12.52 20.99
CA PRO A 70 8.65 13.83 20.99
C PRO A 70 8.31 14.31 19.57
N GLY A 71 7.08 14.75 19.35
CA GLY A 71 6.60 15.24 18.05
C GLY A 71 6.28 14.15 17.02
N TRP A 72 6.39 12.88 17.39
CA TRP A 72 5.98 11.75 16.57
C TRP A 72 4.55 11.35 16.88
N GLN A 73 3.89 10.74 15.91
CA GLN A 73 2.52 10.25 16.03
C GLN A 73 2.51 8.72 16.07
N VAL A 74 1.59 8.17 16.86
CA VAL A 74 1.45 6.74 17.09
C VAL A 74 0.47 6.14 16.08
N ILE A 75 0.88 5.06 15.43
CA ILE A 75 0.04 4.23 14.58
C ILE A 75 -0.31 2.97 15.36
N VAL A 76 -1.61 2.75 15.57
CA VAL A 76 -2.15 1.51 16.13
C VAL A 76 -2.76 0.70 14.98
N ASN A 77 -2.15 -0.44 14.65
CA ASN A 77 -2.68 -1.33 13.63
C ASN A 77 -3.23 -2.62 14.24
N HIS A 78 -4.54 -2.62 14.47
CA HIS A 78 -5.29 -3.76 15.01
C HIS A 78 -5.22 -5.02 14.13
N ASP A 79 -5.12 -4.90 12.81
CA ASP A 79 -5.01 -6.07 11.92
C ASP A 79 -3.69 -6.82 12.17
N SER A 80 -2.61 -6.07 12.37
CA SER A 80 -1.29 -6.65 12.65
C SER A 80 -1.06 -6.97 14.12
N GLY A 81 -1.81 -6.33 15.04
CA GLY A 81 -1.55 -6.36 16.48
C GLY A 81 -0.26 -5.62 16.86
N LEU A 82 0.14 -4.62 16.06
CA LEU A 82 1.33 -3.81 16.28
C LEU A 82 1.00 -2.35 16.54
N VAL A 83 1.91 -1.70 17.26
CA VAL A 83 1.98 -0.26 17.45
C VAL A 83 3.37 0.19 17.03
N TYR A 84 3.46 1.32 16.33
CA TYR A 84 4.72 1.94 15.95
C TYR A 84 4.50 3.44 15.75
N GLU A 85 5.58 4.19 15.54
CA GLU A 85 5.54 5.64 15.46
C GLU A 85 6.15 6.12 14.15
N VAL A 86 5.65 7.25 13.66
CA VAL A 86 6.19 7.98 12.50
C VAL A 86 6.33 9.46 12.84
N PRO A 87 7.17 10.22 12.12
CA PRO A 87 7.22 11.67 12.28
C PRO A 87 5.84 12.32 12.15
N GLY A 88 5.56 13.35 12.95
CA GLY A 88 4.26 14.04 12.95
C GLY A 88 3.90 14.73 11.62
N SER A 89 4.86 14.88 10.71
CA SER A 89 4.66 15.41 9.36
C SER A 89 4.11 14.38 8.36
N TRP A 90 4.03 13.10 8.75
CA TRP A 90 3.47 12.06 7.88
C TRP A 90 1.95 12.14 7.86
N THR A 91 1.36 11.81 6.72
CA THR A 91 -0.08 11.72 6.57
C THR A 91 -0.52 10.30 6.92
N LEU A 92 -1.38 10.16 7.94
CA LEU A 92 -1.99 8.88 8.27
C LEU A 92 -3.12 8.57 7.28
N GLY A 93 -3.21 7.32 6.84
CA GLY A 93 -4.24 6.88 5.93
C GLY A 93 -3.70 6.17 4.69
N GLY A 94 -4.60 5.84 3.77
CA GLY A 94 -4.33 5.02 2.61
C GLY A 94 -5.20 3.76 2.57
N THR A 95 -5.39 3.21 1.38
CA THR A 95 -6.07 1.93 1.20
C THR A 95 -5.12 0.78 1.51
N ARG A 96 -5.61 -0.27 2.20
CA ARG A 96 -4.86 -1.51 2.46
C ARG A 96 -4.06 -1.95 1.23
N MET A 97 -2.74 -2.12 1.36
CA MET A 97 -1.92 -2.69 0.29
C MET A 97 -2.19 -4.21 0.22
N ALA A 98 -2.63 -4.66 -0.94
CA ALA A 98 -2.92 -6.07 -1.18
C ALA A 98 -1.61 -6.87 -1.30
N ARG A 99 -1.35 -7.73 -0.31
CA ARG A 99 -0.37 -8.83 -0.30
C ARG A 99 0.90 -8.63 -1.15
N PRO A 100 1.85 -7.76 -0.75
CA PRO A 100 3.18 -7.73 -1.36
C PRO A 100 3.77 -9.14 -1.37
N GLY A 101 4.14 -9.62 -2.57
CA GLY A 101 4.72 -10.96 -2.76
C GLY A 101 3.76 -12.12 -2.45
N GLY A 102 2.46 -11.85 -2.30
CA GLY A 102 1.47 -12.84 -1.89
C GLY A 102 1.50 -13.21 -0.40
N VAL A 103 2.33 -12.55 0.41
CA VAL A 103 2.65 -13.01 1.78
C VAL A 103 1.62 -12.54 2.80
N LEU A 104 1.43 -11.22 2.93
CA LEU A 104 0.52 -10.63 3.92
C LEU A 104 -0.01 -9.28 3.45
N SER A 105 -1.27 -8.97 3.78
CA SER A 105 -1.83 -7.65 3.48
C SER A 105 -1.32 -6.61 4.48
N LEU A 106 -0.89 -5.45 4.00
CA LEU A 106 -0.44 -4.36 4.85
C LEU A 106 -1.56 -3.34 5.06
N SER A 107 -1.71 -2.87 6.30
CA SER A 107 -2.63 -1.82 6.72
C SER A 107 -1.94 -0.89 7.74
N GLY A 108 -2.70 0.00 8.36
CA GLY A 108 -2.16 1.04 9.24
C GLY A 108 -1.21 1.96 8.50
N LEU A 109 -1.54 2.32 7.27
CA LEU A 109 -0.62 3.02 6.37
C LEU A 109 -0.37 4.46 6.82
N ALA A 110 0.85 4.92 6.59
CA ALA A 110 1.20 6.33 6.66
C ALA A 110 2.22 6.66 5.57
N ALA A 111 2.11 7.88 5.04
CA ALA A 111 2.92 8.36 3.95
C ALA A 111 3.70 9.63 4.31
N ALA A 112 4.97 9.67 3.91
CA ALA A 112 5.78 10.87 4.00
C ALA A 112 5.41 11.82 2.85
N ARG A 113 4.86 12.98 3.21
CA ARG A 113 4.58 14.15 2.34
C ARG A 113 4.11 13.80 0.92
N PRO A 114 2.79 13.59 0.74
CA PRO A 114 2.23 13.41 -0.59
C PRO A 114 2.56 14.60 -1.52
N PHE A 115 2.78 14.33 -2.81
CA PHE A 115 3.04 15.34 -3.83
C PHE A 115 2.25 15.01 -5.10
N GLN A 116 1.97 16.05 -5.90
CA GLN A 116 1.26 15.92 -7.16
C GLN A 116 2.25 15.82 -8.33
N CYS A 117 1.97 14.88 -9.24
CA CYS A 117 2.69 14.71 -10.49
C CYS A 117 1.74 14.18 -11.56
N ASP A 118 1.67 14.84 -12.71
CA ASP A 118 0.81 14.44 -13.84
C ASP A 118 -0.65 14.10 -13.47
N GLY A 119 -1.23 14.85 -12.51
CA GLY A 119 -2.62 14.68 -12.08
C GLY A 119 -2.86 13.50 -11.13
N ALA A 120 -1.81 12.83 -10.66
CA ALA A 120 -1.87 11.80 -9.63
C ALA A 120 -1.08 12.19 -8.38
N GLU A 121 -1.47 11.61 -7.25
CA GLU A 121 -0.78 11.75 -5.98
C GLU A 121 0.27 10.64 -5.80
N PHE A 122 1.43 11.03 -5.30
CA PHE A 122 2.58 10.18 -5.04
C PHE A 122 3.15 10.49 -3.66
N VAL A 123 3.99 9.62 -3.10
CA VAL A 123 4.53 9.77 -1.74
C VAL A 123 6.05 9.62 -1.72
N ARG A 124 6.71 10.22 -0.73
CA ARG A 124 8.19 10.17 -0.54
C ARG A 124 8.65 9.14 0.46
N GLY A 125 7.71 8.36 0.97
CA GLY A 125 7.96 7.26 1.85
C GLY A 125 6.62 6.70 2.30
N GLU A 126 6.60 5.42 2.59
CA GLU A 126 5.40 4.73 3.04
C GLU A 126 5.77 3.73 4.11
N VAL A 127 4.96 3.63 5.15
CA VAL A 127 5.03 2.56 6.12
C VAL A 127 3.70 1.82 6.17
N GLY A 128 3.76 0.52 6.41
CA GLY A 128 2.60 -0.29 6.69
C GLY A 128 2.98 -1.54 7.47
N SER A 129 2.02 -2.13 8.17
CA SER A 129 2.22 -3.38 8.89
C SER A 129 1.14 -4.40 8.59
N GLY A 130 1.45 -5.67 8.79
CA GLY A 130 0.51 -6.76 8.52
C GLY A 130 0.85 -8.02 9.27
N ARG A 131 -0.04 -9.01 9.17
CA ARG A 131 0.06 -10.29 9.87
C ARG A 131 -0.28 -11.43 8.93
N MET A 132 0.41 -12.54 9.14
CA MET A 132 0.03 -13.85 8.65
C MET A 132 -0.20 -14.80 9.82
N VAL A 133 -1.23 -15.64 9.70
CA VAL A 133 -1.61 -16.62 10.75
C VAL A 133 -0.60 -17.76 10.82
N ARG A 134 0.04 -18.09 9.70
CA ARG A 134 1.10 -19.09 9.65
C ARG A 134 2.37 -18.57 10.31
N ARG A 135 3.03 -19.41 11.10
CA ARG A 135 4.29 -19.08 11.77
C ARG A 135 5.46 -19.47 10.89
N ASP A 136 5.73 -18.63 9.90
CA ASP A 136 6.90 -18.79 9.03
C ASP A 136 8.14 -18.12 9.62
N ASP A 137 9.31 -18.54 9.13
CA ASP A 137 10.59 -17.92 9.46
C ASP A 137 10.54 -16.40 9.15
N PRO A 138 10.77 -15.53 10.15
CA PRO A 138 10.81 -14.08 9.95
C PRO A 138 11.76 -13.63 8.84
N ALA A 139 12.90 -14.30 8.65
CA ALA A 139 13.86 -13.93 7.61
C ALA A 139 13.25 -14.14 6.21
N VAL A 140 12.55 -15.26 6.01
CA VAL A 140 11.85 -15.58 4.75
C VAL A 140 10.70 -14.61 4.52
N VAL A 141 9.94 -14.29 5.56
CA VAL A 141 8.82 -13.34 5.47
C VAL A 141 9.32 -11.93 5.12
N ALA A 142 10.37 -11.45 5.79
CA ALA A 142 10.94 -10.13 5.54
C ALA A 142 11.44 -10.00 4.09
N ALA A 143 12.19 -10.99 3.60
CA ALA A 143 12.67 -11.02 2.22
C ALA A 143 11.52 -11.03 1.20
N ALA A 144 10.52 -11.88 1.40
CA ALA A 144 9.39 -12.01 0.47
C ALA A 144 8.49 -10.76 0.44
N VAL A 145 8.29 -10.09 1.59
CA VAL A 145 7.58 -8.80 1.64
C VAL A 145 8.38 -7.71 0.93
N ALA A 146 9.70 -7.64 1.14
CA ALA A 146 10.56 -6.63 0.52
C ALA A 146 10.59 -6.78 -1.02
N GLU A 147 10.85 -8.00 -1.51
CA GLU A 147 10.84 -8.32 -2.94
C GLU A 147 9.45 -8.12 -3.55
N GLY A 148 8.41 -8.54 -2.82
CA GLY A 148 7.02 -8.38 -3.22
C GLY A 148 6.58 -6.92 -3.38
N ALA A 149 7.01 -6.06 -2.46
CA ALA A 149 6.74 -4.62 -2.53
C ALA A 149 7.49 -3.98 -3.71
N ALA A 150 8.76 -4.35 -3.91
CA ALA A 150 9.54 -3.88 -5.06
C ALA A 150 8.85 -4.22 -6.39
N LYS A 151 8.43 -5.48 -6.58
CA LYS A 151 7.73 -5.93 -7.80
C LYS A 151 6.35 -5.28 -8.01
N SER A 152 5.70 -4.88 -6.93
CA SER A 152 4.39 -4.22 -6.99
C SER A 152 4.50 -2.75 -7.37
N ASN A 153 5.51 -2.06 -6.85
CA ASN A 153 5.59 -0.60 -6.91
C ASN A 153 6.52 -0.09 -8.01
N TYR A 154 7.43 -0.93 -8.50
CA TYR A 154 8.42 -0.55 -9.50
C TYR A 154 8.27 -1.45 -10.73
N PRO A 155 8.15 -0.89 -11.94
CA PRO A 155 8.07 -1.67 -13.18
C PRO A 155 9.41 -2.33 -13.49
N SER A 156 9.39 -3.64 -13.77
CA SER A 156 10.58 -4.45 -14.11
C SER A 156 11.79 -4.19 -13.20
N PRO A 157 11.64 -4.32 -11.86
CA PRO A 157 12.68 -3.91 -10.95
C PRO A 157 13.82 -4.94 -10.91
N THR A 158 15.03 -4.44 -10.74
CA THR A 158 16.16 -5.21 -10.20
C THR A 158 16.16 -5.01 -8.69
N VAL A 159 16.15 -6.13 -7.95
CA VAL A 159 16.05 -6.13 -6.48
C VAL A 159 17.28 -6.83 -5.92
N GLU A 160 18.04 -6.12 -5.09
CA GLU A 160 19.15 -6.67 -4.33
C GLU A 160 18.73 -6.76 -2.85
N LEU A 161 18.64 -7.98 -2.33
CA LEU A 161 18.30 -8.21 -0.93
C LEU A 161 19.56 -8.32 -0.09
N SER A 162 19.60 -7.60 1.03
CA SER A 162 20.60 -7.80 2.06
C SER A 162 20.45 -9.19 2.70
N PRO A 163 21.54 -9.76 3.25
CA PRO A 163 21.41 -10.87 4.19
C PRO A 163 20.45 -10.50 5.34
N PRO A 164 19.59 -11.42 5.80
CA PRO A 164 18.75 -11.18 6.97
C PRO A 164 19.59 -10.88 8.21
N THR A 165 19.25 -9.82 8.92
CA THR A 165 19.88 -9.46 10.20
C THR A 165 18.96 -9.89 11.35
N PRO A 166 19.39 -10.81 12.25
CA PRO A 166 18.59 -11.19 13.40
C PRO A 166 18.32 -10.01 14.33
N VAL A 167 17.09 -9.90 14.84
CA VAL A 167 16.69 -8.85 15.78
C VAL A 167 15.78 -9.40 16.87
N ALA A 168 15.70 -8.67 17.98
CA ALA A 168 14.75 -8.94 19.05
C ALA A 168 14.02 -7.64 19.43
N VAL A 169 12.69 -7.68 19.42
CA VAL A 169 11.83 -6.54 19.74
C VAL A 169 10.83 -6.95 20.82
N ASP A 170 10.91 -6.33 21.99
CA ASP A 170 10.08 -6.68 23.17
C ASP A 170 10.10 -8.20 23.49
N GLY A 171 11.25 -8.84 23.34
CA GLY A 171 11.42 -10.29 23.57
C GLY A 171 10.94 -11.20 22.43
N LEU A 172 10.45 -10.62 21.33
CA LEU A 172 10.06 -11.36 20.12
C LEU A 172 11.26 -11.48 19.19
N ALA A 173 11.58 -12.72 18.81
CA ALA A 173 12.60 -12.98 17.81
C ALA A 173 12.11 -12.59 16.41
N GLY A 174 13.02 -12.07 15.60
CA GLY A 174 12.71 -11.63 14.25
C GLY A 174 13.94 -11.45 13.38
N ALA A 175 13.72 -10.86 12.21
CA ALA A 175 14.76 -10.49 11.27
C ALA A 175 14.40 -9.19 10.56
N THR A 176 15.42 -8.41 10.21
CA THR A 176 15.31 -7.30 9.26
C THR A 176 15.96 -7.66 7.93
N VAL A 177 15.31 -7.30 6.82
CA VAL A 177 15.87 -7.38 5.46
C VAL A 177 15.73 -6.01 4.82
N VAL A 178 16.78 -5.59 4.10
CA VAL A 178 16.77 -4.40 3.25
C VAL A 178 16.76 -4.87 1.81
N ALA A 179 15.92 -4.25 0.98
CA ALA A 179 15.96 -4.37 -0.46
C ALA A 179 16.39 -3.03 -1.07
N ASP A 180 17.49 -3.03 -1.80
CA ASP A 180 17.85 -1.93 -2.70
C ASP A 180 17.22 -2.22 -4.07
N VAL A 181 16.36 -1.30 -4.52
CA VAL A 181 15.53 -1.45 -5.71
C VAL A 181 16.00 -0.48 -6.77
N SER A 182 16.13 -0.94 -8.00
CA SER A 182 16.32 -0.09 -9.17
C SER A 182 15.37 -0.47 -10.30
N SER A 183 14.86 0.52 -11.03
CA SER A 183 14.01 0.34 -12.21
C SER A 183 14.52 1.25 -13.33
N SER A 184 14.64 0.69 -14.54
CA SER A 184 15.06 1.43 -15.72
C SER A 184 13.90 2.09 -16.48
N ALA A 185 12.66 1.95 -15.99
CA ALA A 185 11.51 2.51 -16.68
C ALA A 185 11.48 4.04 -16.48
N PRO A 186 11.51 4.84 -17.56
CA PRO A 186 11.46 6.29 -17.42
C PRO A 186 10.09 6.71 -16.88
N SER A 187 10.08 7.42 -15.76
CA SER A 187 8.91 8.11 -15.24
C SER A 187 9.32 9.43 -14.61
N PRO A 188 8.65 10.55 -14.93
CA PRO A 188 8.91 11.82 -14.25
C PRO A 188 8.37 11.82 -12.81
N CYS A 189 7.47 10.89 -12.47
CA CYS A 189 6.76 10.86 -11.19
C CYS A 189 7.25 9.75 -10.25
N HIS A 190 7.62 8.59 -10.79
CA HIS A 190 8.16 7.49 -10.00
C HIS A 190 9.67 7.64 -9.81
N ALA A 191 10.14 7.30 -8.62
CA ALA A 191 11.55 7.09 -8.38
C ALA A 191 12.05 5.87 -9.16
N SER A 192 13.25 6.00 -9.72
CA SER A 192 13.97 4.90 -10.36
C SER A 192 14.71 4.05 -9.33
N LYS A 193 14.92 4.57 -8.12
CA LYS A 193 15.57 3.89 -7.01
C LYS A 193 14.77 4.00 -5.72
N ALA A 194 14.80 2.94 -4.93
CA ALA A 194 14.22 2.95 -3.60
C ALA A 194 14.91 1.97 -2.67
N ARG A 195 14.80 2.23 -1.37
CA ARG A 195 15.16 1.31 -0.32
C ARG A 195 13.91 0.85 0.43
N ILE A 196 13.72 -0.46 0.52
CA ILE A 196 12.62 -1.06 1.28
C ILE A 196 13.22 -1.80 2.46
N THR A 197 12.90 -1.38 3.68
CA THR A 197 13.31 -2.06 4.91
C THR A 197 12.12 -2.78 5.50
N VAL A 198 12.27 -4.07 5.79
CA VAL A 198 11.23 -4.90 6.40
C VAL A 198 11.73 -5.48 7.69
N LEU A 199 10.98 -5.25 8.77
CA LEU A 199 11.11 -5.96 10.03
C LEU A 199 10.02 -7.03 10.11
N ALA A 200 10.38 -8.29 10.31
CA ALA A 200 9.44 -9.35 10.61
C ALA A 200 9.71 -9.94 12.00
N LEU A 201 8.63 -10.24 12.74
CA LEU A 201 8.69 -10.76 14.11
C LEU A 201 7.82 -12.01 14.24
N THR A 202 8.34 -13.03 14.92
CA THR A 202 7.54 -14.18 15.35
C THR A 202 6.69 -13.79 16.55
N VAL A 203 5.37 -13.99 16.43
CA VAL A 203 4.41 -13.78 17.52
C VAL A 203 3.75 -15.12 17.90
N PRO A 204 2.98 -15.20 19.01
CA PRO A 204 2.33 -16.46 19.39
C PRO A 204 1.43 -17.05 18.29
N ASN A 205 0.69 -16.19 17.56
CA ASN A 205 -0.29 -16.60 16.55
C ASN A 205 0.15 -16.25 15.12
N GLY A 206 1.43 -16.49 14.79
CA GLY A 206 1.96 -16.35 13.43
C GLY A 206 3.15 -15.42 13.33
N THR A 207 3.26 -14.72 12.20
CA THR A 207 4.34 -13.76 11.92
C THR A 207 3.74 -12.41 11.55
N VAL A 208 4.33 -11.34 12.05
CA VAL A 208 3.93 -9.96 11.73
C VAL A 208 5.09 -9.26 11.03
N ALA A 209 4.80 -8.29 10.19
CA ALA A 209 5.82 -7.49 9.54
C ALA A 209 5.47 -6.01 9.49
N VAL A 210 6.51 -5.17 9.48
CA VAL A 210 6.46 -3.74 9.21
C VAL A 210 7.35 -3.47 8.00
N LYS A 211 6.78 -2.89 6.95
CA LYS A 211 7.49 -2.42 5.75
C LYS A 211 7.65 -0.91 5.85
N VAL A 212 8.86 -0.41 5.67
CA VAL A 212 9.13 1.01 5.38
C VAL A 212 9.78 1.10 4.01
N GLU A 213 9.19 1.87 3.11
CA GLU A 213 9.70 2.12 1.76
C GLU A 213 10.10 3.58 1.62
N VAL A 214 11.29 3.82 1.07
CA VAL A 214 11.86 5.15 0.87
C VAL A 214 12.39 5.26 -0.57
N PRO A 215 11.69 5.98 -1.46
CA PRO A 215 12.22 6.42 -2.74
C PRO A 215 13.51 7.24 -2.56
N GLU A 216 14.58 6.87 -3.28
CA GLU A 216 15.90 7.49 -3.15
C GLU A 216 16.18 8.57 -4.20
N ASP A 217 15.35 8.65 -5.24
CA ASP A 217 15.47 9.64 -6.31
C ASP A 217 14.11 10.11 -6.86
N GLY A 218 14.13 10.77 -8.02
CA GLY A 218 12.96 11.38 -8.64
C GLY A 218 12.74 12.83 -8.19
N LYS A 219 11.57 13.37 -8.56
CA LYS A 219 11.11 14.68 -8.07
C LYS A 219 11.20 14.71 -6.53
N ASP A 220 11.39 15.85 -5.90
CA ASP A 220 11.40 16.06 -4.44
C ASP A 220 12.07 15.01 -3.52
N ALA A 221 13.06 14.26 -4.00
CA ALA A 221 13.74 13.20 -3.23
C ALA A 221 14.45 13.73 -1.98
N GLN A 222 14.80 15.03 -1.95
CA GLN A 222 15.35 15.69 -0.77
C GLN A 222 14.40 15.72 0.43
N PHE A 223 13.11 15.39 0.25
CA PHE A 223 12.12 15.30 1.32
C PHE A 223 11.78 13.87 1.73
N SER A 224 12.45 12.86 1.16
CA SER A 224 12.33 11.47 1.59
C SER A 224 12.80 11.29 3.04
N PRO A 225 12.20 10.37 3.81
CA PRO A 225 12.67 10.02 5.15
C PRO A 225 14.15 9.66 5.18
N SER A 226 14.86 10.10 6.21
CA SER A 226 16.26 9.74 6.39
C SER A 226 16.41 8.28 6.84
N ALA A 227 17.60 7.71 6.68
CA ALA A 227 17.89 6.38 7.23
C ALA A 227 17.76 6.34 8.78
N GLU A 228 17.96 7.48 9.45
CA GLU A 228 17.72 7.62 10.89
C GLU A 228 16.22 7.57 11.22
N ASP A 229 15.37 8.21 10.42
CA ASP A 229 13.91 8.14 10.59
C ASP A 229 13.42 6.71 10.42
N VAL A 230 13.88 6.00 9.38
CA VAL A 230 13.53 4.59 9.17
C VAL A 230 13.92 3.74 10.37
N ARG A 231 15.14 3.92 10.90
CA ARG A 231 15.59 3.21 12.10
C ARG A 231 14.70 3.50 13.30
N LYS A 232 14.41 4.78 13.58
CA LYS A 232 13.54 5.19 14.68
C LYS A 232 12.12 4.64 14.55
N ILE A 233 11.56 4.58 13.34
CA ILE A 233 10.25 3.93 13.09
C ILE A 233 10.31 2.47 13.55
N LEU A 234 11.33 1.72 13.10
CA LEU A 234 11.47 0.29 13.43
C LEU A 234 11.75 0.06 14.93
N ASP A 235 12.51 0.93 15.57
CA ASP A 235 12.81 0.85 17.02
C ASP A 235 11.58 1.09 17.91
N THR A 236 10.51 1.68 17.36
CA THR A 236 9.26 1.93 18.09
C THR A 236 8.23 0.80 17.97
N VAL A 237 8.50 -0.17 17.10
CA VAL A 237 7.62 -1.31 16.87
C VAL A 237 7.45 -2.09 18.17
N ARG A 238 6.20 -2.35 18.55
CA ARG A 238 5.83 -3.08 19.75
C ARG A 238 4.50 -3.79 19.56
N GLN A 239 4.25 -4.84 20.34
CA GLN A 239 2.94 -5.49 20.33
C GLN A 239 1.87 -4.59 20.93
N LEU A 240 0.68 -4.64 20.35
CA LEU A 240 -0.52 -4.06 20.93
C LEU A 240 -1.00 -4.96 22.08
N SER A 241 -0.73 -4.55 23.31
CA SER A 241 -1.21 -5.17 24.56
C SER A 241 -2.68 -4.86 24.85
#